data_AF-A0A382AY57-F1
#
_entry.id   AF-A0A382AY57-F1
#
_cell.length_a   1.000
_cell.length_b   1.000
_cell.length_c   1.000
_cell.angle_alpha   90.00
_cell.angle_beta   90.00
_cell.angle_gamma   90.00
#
_symmetry.space_group_name_H-M   'P 1'
#
loop_
_entity.id
_entity.type
_entity.pdbx_description
1 polymer ?
#
loop_
_entity_poly.entity_id
_entity_poly.type
_entity_poly.pdbx_seq_one_letter_code
_entity_poly.pdbx_strand_id
1 'polypeptide(L)'
;YVYFHNVDTQGHAHGGSSTQYRDAAETIDGHIGDLIDAVESRPTFNDEDWLIMISSDHGHRDGGGHGRNSNHELSVYMVMGGPSVLFPINGATDNTYFAPTAMAHVLGYLDSEWNLDGQMVGIIIPKASNPSPADGAGPAGISEILSWNQGSDMVSQDVYFGINSTPDAGELKSNQTSLSYYTGTLNTNTTYYWRIDTNTPAGTVTGDVWSFTTTSGNDLISYWRLDDGSGNTAIDQGPYNLDGSINGASWTDGQIGGALDFDGNDYVDMGSPDLGIDTTATFSAWIYPQAENGVIAMQGFSMAANEHGWVVAIGWDDWAPSESDPRELVWASHDNSSNANNAMLVASPALITMDQWQHIAVTKDGTEIKMYLDGQLIHTESIAATTITYNEGTNLRLGTRTASCSSYFSSSFNGRIDEVGVWKRALSISEIANIMANGP
;
A
#
# COMPACT_ATOMS: atom_id res chain seq x y z
N TYR A 1 -9.20 -23.26 -36.64
CA TYR A 1 -9.69 -22.56 -37.84
C TYR A 1 -10.76 -23.42 -38.50
N VAL A 2 -11.94 -22.85 -38.73
CA VAL A 2 -13.06 -23.51 -39.43
C VAL A 2 -13.48 -22.57 -40.57
N TYR A 3 -13.63 -23.12 -41.78
CA TYR A 3 -14.02 -22.34 -42.97
C TYR A 3 -15.38 -22.80 -43.49
N PHE A 4 -16.35 -21.89 -43.50
CA PHE A 4 -17.73 -22.17 -43.93
C PHE A 4 -17.97 -21.73 -45.38
N HIS A 5 -17.54 -22.56 -46.33
CA HIS A 5 -17.54 -22.22 -47.77
C HIS A 5 -18.93 -22.01 -48.41
N ASN A 6 -20.00 -22.56 -47.82
CA ASN A 6 -21.32 -22.55 -48.48
C ASN A 6 -21.89 -21.13 -48.64
N VAL A 7 -21.69 -20.23 -47.66
CA VAL A 7 -22.16 -18.83 -47.76
C VAL A 7 -21.49 -18.11 -48.93
N ASP A 8 -20.20 -18.35 -49.12
CA ASP A 8 -19.42 -17.81 -50.24
C ASP A 8 -19.95 -18.35 -51.56
N THR A 9 -20.15 -19.67 -51.65
CA THR A 9 -20.68 -20.33 -52.85
C THR A 9 -22.04 -19.74 -53.25
N GLN A 10 -22.97 -19.60 -52.30
CA GLN A 10 -24.30 -19.03 -52.59
C GLN A 10 -24.23 -17.53 -52.89
N GLY A 11 -23.36 -16.79 -52.20
CA GLY A 11 -23.12 -15.37 -52.44
C GLY A 11 -22.60 -15.11 -53.85
N HIS A 12 -21.65 -15.92 -54.31
CA HIS A 12 -21.12 -15.88 -55.67
C HIS A 12 -22.16 -16.20 -56.74
N ALA A 13 -22.96 -17.25 -56.55
CA ALA A 13 -23.91 -17.72 -57.55
C ALA A 13 -25.21 -16.89 -57.62
N HIS A 14 -25.67 -16.36 -56.49
CA HIS A 14 -27.01 -15.80 -56.35
C HIS A 14 -27.05 -14.37 -55.81
N GLY A 15 -25.95 -13.86 -55.25
CA GLY A 15 -25.86 -12.52 -54.67
C GLY A 15 -26.30 -12.44 -53.21
N GLY A 16 -25.80 -11.42 -52.50
CA GLY A 16 -25.98 -11.27 -51.05
C GLY A 16 -27.43 -10.99 -50.61
N SER A 17 -28.29 -10.54 -51.52
CA SER A 17 -29.72 -10.27 -51.27
C SER A 17 -30.63 -11.47 -51.60
N SER A 18 -30.05 -12.63 -51.95
CA SER A 18 -30.82 -13.83 -52.36
C SER A 18 -31.32 -14.67 -51.18
N THR A 19 -32.38 -15.45 -51.41
CA THR A 19 -32.85 -16.43 -50.42
C THR A 19 -31.81 -17.53 -50.19
N GLN A 20 -31.09 -17.96 -51.23
CA GLN A 20 -30.04 -18.98 -51.13
C GLN A 20 -28.90 -18.53 -50.21
N TYR A 21 -28.48 -17.27 -50.31
CA TYR A 21 -27.46 -16.71 -49.42
C TYR A 21 -27.95 -16.67 -47.96
N ARG A 22 -29.19 -16.23 -47.73
CA ARG A 22 -29.79 -16.20 -46.39
C ARG A 22 -29.90 -17.61 -45.79
N ASP A 23 -30.45 -18.56 -46.54
CA ASP A 23 -30.65 -19.94 -46.05
C ASP A 23 -29.28 -20.62 -45.77
N ALA A 24 -28.24 -20.30 -46.54
CA ALA A 24 -26.87 -20.74 -46.26
C ALA A 24 -26.30 -20.09 -44.99
N ALA A 25 -26.57 -18.80 -44.76
CA ALA A 25 -26.16 -18.11 -43.53
C ALA A 25 -26.83 -18.70 -42.30
N GLU A 26 -28.14 -19.00 -42.36
CA GLU A 26 -28.88 -19.68 -41.28
C GLU A 26 -28.32 -21.08 -40.98
N THR A 27 -27.89 -21.81 -42.02
CA THR A 27 -27.24 -23.12 -41.84
C THR A 27 -25.90 -22.98 -41.09
N ILE A 28 -25.11 -21.96 -41.43
CA ILE A 28 -23.82 -21.70 -40.80
C ILE A 28 -23.98 -21.20 -39.37
N ASP A 29 -25.01 -20.40 -39.09
CA ASP A 29 -25.37 -19.99 -37.72
C ASP A 29 -25.59 -21.22 -36.82
N GLY A 30 -26.31 -22.23 -37.31
CA GLY A 30 -26.44 -23.52 -36.63
C GLY A 30 -25.10 -24.22 -36.37
N HIS A 31 -24.19 -24.24 -37.36
CA HIS A 31 -22.85 -24.81 -37.18
C HIS A 31 -21.97 -24.01 -36.21
N ILE A 32 -22.13 -22.69 -36.13
CA ILE A 32 -21.47 -21.87 -35.11
C ILE A 32 -22.01 -22.23 -33.73
N GLY A 33 -23.33 -22.45 -33.60
CA GLY A 33 -23.94 -22.98 -32.38
C GLY A 33 -23.33 -24.32 -31.95
N ASP A 34 -23.20 -25.28 -32.88
CA ASP A 34 -22.56 -26.58 -32.60
C ASP A 34 -21.11 -26.42 -32.09
N LEU A 35 -20.35 -25.45 -32.61
CA LEU A 35 -18.99 -25.15 -32.17
C LEU A 35 -18.96 -24.54 -30.75
N ILE A 36 -19.89 -23.64 -30.46
CA ILE A 36 -20.03 -23.03 -29.13
C ILE A 36 -20.41 -24.11 -28.11
N ASP A 37 -21.42 -24.92 -28.39
CA ASP A 37 -21.85 -26.04 -27.55
C ASP A 37 -20.68 -27.00 -27.27
N ALA A 38 -19.84 -27.28 -28.27
CA ALA A 38 -18.67 -28.13 -28.11
C ALA A 38 -17.61 -27.51 -27.17
N VAL A 39 -17.42 -26.19 -27.18
CA VAL A 39 -16.53 -25.49 -26.25
C VAL A 39 -17.13 -25.48 -24.84
N GLU A 40 -18.41 -25.13 -24.71
CA GLU A 40 -19.14 -25.07 -23.44
C GLU A 40 -19.25 -26.44 -22.75
N SER A 41 -19.30 -27.53 -23.52
CA SER A 41 -19.38 -28.89 -22.98
C SER A 41 -18.08 -29.41 -22.33
N ARG A 42 -16.97 -28.67 -22.45
CA ARG A 42 -15.69 -29.10 -21.88
C ARG A 42 -15.73 -29.04 -20.34
N PRO A 43 -15.22 -30.07 -19.63
CA PRO A 43 -15.21 -30.05 -18.17
C PRO A 43 -14.46 -28.86 -17.55
N THR A 44 -13.49 -28.31 -18.28
CA THR A 44 -12.63 -27.19 -17.88
C THR A 44 -13.12 -25.83 -18.37
N PHE A 45 -14.28 -25.74 -19.03
CA PHE A 45 -14.77 -24.51 -19.68
C PHE A 45 -14.76 -23.28 -18.77
N ASN A 46 -15.16 -23.42 -17.50
CA ASN A 46 -15.20 -22.29 -16.56
C ASN A 46 -13.82 -21.77 -16.12
N ASP A 47 -12.78 -22.59 -16.31
CA ASP A 47 -11.39 -22.27 -15.95
C ASP A 47 -10.54 -21.99 -17.21
N GLU A 48 -11.13 -22.09 -18.40
CA GLU A 48 -10.49 -21.84 -19.69
C GLU A 48 -10.67 -20.36 -20.08
N ASP A 49 -9.59 -19.71 -20.52
CA ASP A 49 -9.70 -18.46 -21.30
C ASP A 49 -9.74 -18.81 -22.79
N TRP A 50 -10.93 -18.79 -23.38
CA TRP A 50 -11.15 -19.11 -24.79
C TRP A 50 -11.58 -17.87 -25.57
N LEU A 51 -11.23 -17.82 -26.86
CA LEU A 51 -11.60 -16.76 -27.78
C LEU A 51 -12.15 -17.35 -29.07
N ILE A 52 -13.38 -16.96 -29.41
CA ILE A 52 -14.01 -17.23 -30.71
C ILE A 52 -14.04 -15.92 -31.48
N MET A 53 -13.49 -15.93 -32.69
CA MET A 53 -13.52 -14.79 -33.62
C MET A 53 -14.13 -15.22 -34.96
N ILE A 54 -15.04 -14.40 -35.48
CA ILE A 54 -15.76 -14.65 -36.73
C ILE A 54 -15.60 -13.44 -37.65
N SER A 55 -15.24 -13.70 -38.92
CA SER A 55 -15.19 -12.71 -40.01
C SER A 55 -15.84 -13.24 -41.27
N SER A 56 -16.20 -12.33 -42.16
CA SER A 56 -16.26 -12.62 -43.59
C SER A 56 -14.87 -12.44 -44.24
N ASP A 57 -14.53 -13.27 -45.21
CA ASP A 57 -13.34 -13.10 -46.04
C ASP A 57 -13.47 -11.91 -47.01
N HIS A 58 -14.65 -11.69 -47.58
CA HIS A 58 -15.00 -10.48 -48.35
C HIS A 58 -16.51 -10.23 -48.42
N GLY A 59 -16.90 -9.02 -48.85
CA GLY A 59 -18.29 -8.70 -49.19
C GLY A 59 -18.68 -9.10 -50.62
N HIS A 60 -19.93 -8.86 -50.99
CA HIS A 60 -20.50 -9.16 -52.31
C HIS A 60 -21.30 -7.99 -52.89
N ARG A 61 -21.65 -8.13 -54.17
CA ARG A 61 -22.70 -7.31 -54.82
C ARG A 61 -24.05 -8.00 -54.69
N ASP A 62 -25.12 -7.22 -54.83
CA ASP A 62 -26.48 -7.77 -54.92
C ASP A 62 -26.65 -8.79 -56.05
N GLY A 63 -25.88 -8.65 -57.14
CA GLY A 63 -25.89 -9.58 -58.28
C GLY A 63 -24.89 -10.75 -58.20
N GLY A 64 -24.17 -10.90 -57.09
CA GLY A 64 -23.17 -11.96 -56.89
C GLY A 64 -21.77 -11.66 -57.43
N GLY A 65 -20.94 -12.70 -57.48
CA GLY A 65 -19.51 -12.65 -57.77
C GLY A 65 -18.63 -12.16 -56.59
N HIS A 66 -17.31 -12.14 -56.79
CA HIS A 66 -16.27 -11.86 -55.77
C HIS A 66 -16.20 -10.39 -55.32
N GLY A 67 -17.25 -9.59 -55.58
CA GLY A 67 -17.21 -8.15 -55.33
C GLY A 67 -16.17 -7.39 -56.19
N ARG A 68 -15.84 -6.18 -55.72
CA ARG A 68 -14.85 -5.21 -56.23
C ARG A 68 -14.38 -4.33 -55.05
N ASN A 69 -13.89 -3.12 -55.34
CA ASN A 69 -13.14 -2.29 -54.39
C ASN A 69 -14.00 -1.17 -53.76
N SER A 70 -15.32 -1.32 -53.66
CA SER A 70 -16.11 -0.33 -52.92
C SER A 70 -15.98 -0.56 -51.42
N ASN A 71 -16.11 0.50 -50.62
CA ASN A 71 -16.07 0.38 -49.16
C ASN A 71 -17.12 -0.62 -48.63
N HIS A 72 -18.28 -0.72 -49.28
CA HIS A 72 -19.30 -1.71 -48.91
C HIS A 72 -18.86 -3.15 -49.15
N GLU A 73 -18.09 -3.42 -50.21
CA GLU A 73 -17.57 -4.75 -50.55
C GLU A 73 -16.33 -5.12 -49.71
N LEU A 74 -15.56 -4.12 -49.26
CA LEU A 74 -14.35 -4.30 -48.44
C LEU A 74 -14.62 -4.25 -46.93
N SER A 75 -15.80 -3.80 -46.51
CA SER A 75 -16.19 -3.78 -45.10
C SER A 75 -16.57 -5.18 -44.66
N VAL A 76 -15.68 -5.79 -43.88
CA VAL A 76 -15.91 -7.06 -43.19
C VAL A 76 -16.28 -6.79 -41.74
N TYR A 77 -17.15 -7.63 -41.18
CA TYR A 77 -17.50 -7.55 -39.77
C TYR A 77 -16.58 -8.43 -38.95
N MET A 78 -16.34 -8.06 -37.70
CA MET A 78 -15.72 -8.92 -36.71
C MET A 78 -16.71 -9.15 -35.57
N VAL A 79 -16.95 -10.41 -35.24
CA VAL A 79 -17.65 -10.82 -34.02
C VAL A 79 -16.66 -11.56 -33.14
N MET A 80 -16.64 -11.23 -31.85
CA MET A 80 -15.80 -11.91 -30.86
C MET A 80 -16.63 -12.33 -29.65
N GLY A 81 -16.25 -13.45 -29.04
CA GLY A 81 -16.81 -13.95 -27.78
C GLY A 81 -15.75 -14.72 -27.00
N GLY A 82 -15.76 -14.55 -25.67
CA GLY A 82 -14.77 -15.15 -24.77
C GLY A 82 -14.71 -14.45 -23.41
N PRO A 83 -14.13 -15.08 -22.38
CA PRO A 83 -13.99 -14.47 -21.04
C PRO A 83 -13.15 -13.19 -21.05
N SER A 84 -12.11 -13.14 -21.89
CA SER A 84 -11.24 -11.97 -22.06
C SER A 84 -11.79 -10.86 -22.96
N VAL A 85 -12.98 -11.04 -23.57
CA VAL A 85 -13.54 -10.06 -24.52
C VAL A 85 -14.20 -8.89 -23.79
N LEU A 86 -13.76 -7.68 -24.11
CA LEU A 86 -14.29 -6.43 -23.57
C LEU A 86 -15.38 -5.84 -24.50
N PHE A 87 -16.52 -5.46 -23.92
CA PHE A 87 -17.64 -4.84 -24.64
C PHE A 87 -17.92 -3.40 -24.18
N PRO A 88 -18.31 -2.48 -25.10
CA PRO A 88 -18.35 -2.65 -26.56
C PRO A 88 -16.94 -2.60 -27.19
N ILE A 89 -16.74 -3.33 -28.28
CA ILE A 89 -15.53 -3.22 -29.10
C ILE A 89 -15.62 -1.90 -29.87
N ASN A 90 -14.99 -0.85 -29.35
CA ASN A 90 -15.02 0.48 -29.96
C ASN A 90 -13.95 0.60 -31.05
N GLY A 91 -14.37 0.81 -32.31
CA GLY A 91 -13.47 1.07 -33.43
C GLY A 91 -13.98 0.52 -34.76
N ALA A 92 -13.38 0.96 -35.88
CA ALA A 92 -13.56 0.30 -37.16
C ALA A 92 -12.75 -1.01 -37.14
N THR A 93 -13.38 -2.14 -37.45
CA THR A 93 -12.71 -3.46 -37.49
C THR A 93 -12.13 -3.71 -38.87
N ASP A 94 -10.88 -4.15 -38.93
CA ASP A 94 -10.17 -4.52 -40.16
C ASP A 94 -9.81 -6.02 -40.12
N ASN A 95 -9.81 -6.69 -41.27
CA ASN A 95 -9.40 -8.10 -41.35
C ASN A 95 -7.96 -8.33 -40.85
N THR A 96 -7.09 -7.33 -40.93
CA THR A 96 -5.73 -7.36 -40.40
C THR A 96 -5.69 -7.47 -38.87
N TYR A 97 -6.79 -7.21 -38.15
CA TYR A 97 -6.81 -7.24 -36.68
C TYR A 97 -7.03 -8.64 -36.10
N PHE A 98 -7.46 -9.61 -36.91
CA PHE A 98 -7.69 -10.99 -36.45
C PHE A 98 -6.41 -11.67 -35.96
N ALA A 99 -5.33 -11.59 -36.74
CA ALA A 99 -4.08 -12.26 -36.40
C ALA A 99 -3.44 -11.69 -35.11
N PRO A 100 -3.24 -10.37 -34.96
CA PRO A 100 -2.74 -9.80 -33.71
C PRO A 100 -3.60 -10.16 -32.50
N THR A 101 -4.93 -10.08 -32.63
CA THR A 101 -5.85 -10.37 -31.51
C THR A 101 -5.80 -11.85 -31.10
N ALA A 102 -5.86 -12.77 -32.07
CA ALA A 102 -5.75 -14.19 -31.79
C ALA A 102 -4.38 -14.56 -31.21
N MET A 103 -3.30 -13.96 -31.73
CA MET A 103 -1.95 -14.18 -31.21
C MET A 103 -1.80 -13.66 -29.78
N ALA A 104 -2.29 -12.45 -29.49
CA ALA A 104 -2.25 -11.88 -28.14
C ALA A 104 -2.94 -12.78 -27.12
N HIS A 105 -4.11 -13.30 -27.45
CA HIS A 105 -4.85 -14.20 -26.56
C HIS A 105 -4.12 -15.54 -26.35
N VAL A 106 -3.60 -16.15 -27.42
CA VAL A 106 -2.92 -17.46 -27.34
C VAL A 106 -1.56 -17.36 -26.66
N LEU A 107 -0.83 -16.27 -26.87
CA LEU A 107 0.54 -16.11 -26.40
C LEU A 107 0.63 -15.33 -25.08
N GLY A 108 -0.44 -14.63 -24.67
CA GLY A 108 -0.39 -13.69 -23.56
C GLY A 108 0.57 -12.53 -23.79
N TYR A 109 0.98 -12.28 -25.05
CA TYR A 109 1.99 -11.29 -25.43
C TYR A 109 1.85 -10.91 -26.91
N LEU A 110 2.22 -9.67 -27.25
CA LEU A 110 2.45 -9.23 -28.62
C LEU A 110 3.76 -8.45 -28.71
N ASP A 111 4.62 -8.89 -29.61
CA ASP A 111 5.88 -8.21 -29.87
C ASP A 111 5.69 -7.06 -30.85
N SER A 112 6.09 -5.86 -30.42
CA SER A 112 6.11 -4.69 -31.30
C SER A 112 7.08 -4.85 -32.48
N GLU A 113 8.12 -5.68 -32.36
CA GLU A 113 9.10 -5.94 -33.43
C GLU A 113 8.56 -6.87 -34.52
N TRP A 114 7.43 -7.54 -34.31
CA TRP A 114 6.81 -8.36 -35.36
C TRP A 114 6.24 -7.53 -36.51
N ASN A 115 6.06 -6.22 -36.32
CA ASN A 115 5.57 -5.30 -37.34
C ASN A 115 4.29 -5.82 -38.03
N LEU A 116 3.33 -6.31 -37.24
CA LEU A 116 2.06 -6.81 -37.77
C LEU A 116 1.28 -5.67 -38.46
N ASP A 117 0.63 -5.97 -39.58
CA ASP A 117 -0.14 -4.98 -40.36
C ASP A 117 -1.37 -4.44 -39.60
N GLY A 118 -1.82 -5.15 -38.56
CA GLY A 118 -2.98 -4.81 -37.74
C GLY A 118 -2.65 -4.65 -36.27
N GLN A 119 -3.69 -4.37 -35.46
CA GLN A 119 -3.59 -4.22 -34.00
C GLN A 119 -4.52 -5.18 -33.26
N MET A 120 -4.20 -5.46 -32.00
CA MET A 120 -5.08 -6.18 -31.09
C MET A 120 -6.33 -5.35 -30.79
N VAL A 121 -7.51 -5.97 -30.77
CA VAL A 121 -8.77 -5.30 -30.43
C VAL A 121 -9.60 -6.14 -29.46
N GLY A 122 -10.36 -5.46 -28.60
CA GLY A 122 -11.41 -6.07 -27.77
C GLY A 122 -10.96 -7.10 -26.73
N ILE A 123 -9.66 -7.24 -26.47
CA ILE A 123 -9.09 -8.01 -25.36
C ILE A 123 -7.96 -7.19 -24.71
N ILE A 124 -7.49 -7.62 -23.54
CA ILE A 124 -6.30 -7.07 -22.88
C ILE A 124 -5.36 -8.20 -22.49
N ILE A 125 -4.05 -7.94 -22.54
CA ILE A 125 -3.05 -8.82 -21.93
C ILE A 125 -2.91 -8.38 -20.46
N PRO A 126 -3.22 -9.24 -19.48
CA PRO A 126 -3.10 -8.89 -18.06
C PRO A 126 -1.65 -8.53 -17.70
N LYS A 127 -1.42 -7.27 -17.37
CA LYS A 127 -0.15 -6.76 -16.85
C LYS A 127 -0.11 -6.90 -15.33
N ALA A 128 1.05 -6.68 -14.73
CA ALA A 128 1.12 -6.39 -13.30
C ALA A 128 0.16 -5.24 -12.96
N SER A 129 -0.55 -5.35 -11.84
CA SER A 129 -1.65 -4.43 -11.48
C SER A 129 -1.73 -4.21 -9.97
N ASN A 130 -2.64 -3.35 -9.51
CA ASN A 130 -2.86 -3.04 -8.08
C ASN A 130 -1.55 -2.69 -7.33
N PRO A 131 -0.84 -1.63 -7.76
CA PRO A 131 0.41 -1.24 -7.13
C PRO A 131 0.18 -0.76 -5.70
N SER A 132 1.12 -1.13 -4.83
CA SER A 132 1.31 -0.53 -3.50
C SER A 132 2.78 -0.15 -3.37
N PRO A 133 3.12 1.13 -3.11
CA PRO A 133 2.23 2.28 -3.04
C PRO A 133 1.39 2.48 -4.32
N ALA A 134 0.18 3.02 -4.17
CA ALA A 134 -0.70 3.29 -5.32
C ALA A 134 -0.05 4.30 -6.27
N ASP A 135 -0.42 4.28 -7.55
CA ASP A 135 0.11 5.24 -8.51
C ASP A 135 -0.23 6.69 -8.13
N GLY A 136 0.79 7.54 -8.10
CA GLY A 136 0.71 8.93 -7.64
C GLY A 136 0.62 9.08 -6.12
N ALA A 137 0.90 8.04 -5.33
CA ALA A 137 0.82 8.10 -3.87
C ALA A 137 1.83 9.11 -3.28
N GLY A 138 1.44 9.77 -2.20
CA GLY A 138 2.33 10.56 -1.37
C GLY A 138 1.65 11.06 -0.10
N PRO A 139 2.42 11.50 0.93
CA PRO A 139 3.86 11.31 1.07
C PRO A 139 4.16 9.95 1.75
N ALA A 140 4.86 9.07 1.03
CA ALA A 140 5.26 7.75 1.51
C ALA A 140 6.54 7.82 2.38
N GLY A 141 6.82 6.81 3.20
CA GLY A 141 7.99 6.78 4.09
C GLY A 141 9.33 6.84 3.33
N ILE A 142 10.44 6.91 4.08
CA ILE A 142 11.79 6.87 3.49
C ILE A 142 12.28 5.44 3.21
N SER A 143 11.40 4.45 3.34
CA SER A 143 11.63 3.04 3.05
C SER A 143 10.29 2.39 2.70
N GLU A 144 10.20 1.75 1.53
CA GLU A 144 8.96 1.19 1.01
C GLU A 144 9.13 -0.27 0.60
N ILE A 145 8.04 -1.04 0.73
CA ILE A 145 7.91 -2.35 0.11
C ILE A 145 6.94 -2.19 -1.05
N LEU A 146 7.47 -2.17 -2.26
CA LEU A 146 6.65 -2.22 -3.46
C LEU A 146 5.95 -3.58 -3.50
N SER A 147 4.67 -3.61 -3.81
CA SER A 147 3.93 -4.85 -4.06
C SER A 147 2.86 -4.65 -5.13
N TRP A 148 2.50 -5.74 -5.81
CA TRP A 148 1.60 -5.72 -6.96
C TRP A 148 0.93 -7.08 -7.16
N ASN A 149 -0.15 -7.11 -7.93
CA ASN A 149 -0.75 -8.31 -8.46
C ASN A 149 0.01 -8.79 -9.70
N GLN A 150 0.19 -10.10 -9.81
CA GLN A 150 0.85 -10.79 -10.91
C GLN A 150 0.16 -10.52 -12.28
N GLY A 151 0.98 -10.40 -13.34
CA GLY A 151 0.53 -10.42 -14.74
C GLY A 151 0.36 -11.84 -15.31
N SER A 152 -0.24 -11.97 -16.50
CA SER A 152 -0.55 -13.27 -17.11
C SER A 152 0.68 -14.15 -17.35
N ASP A 153 0.54 -15.47 -17.13
CA ASP A 153 1.53 -16.51 -17.43
C ASP A 153 2.97 -16.23 -16.97
N MET A 154 3.10 -15.51 -15.86
CA MET A 154 4.38 -15.12 -15.29
C MET A 154 5.25 -16.34 -14.94
N VAL A 155 6.46 -16.36 -15.50
CA VAL A 155 7.58 -17.22 -15.08
C VAL A 155 8.51 -16.46 -14.15
N SER A 156 8.74 -15.18 -14.44
CA SER A 156 9.50 -14.23 -13.61
C SER A 156 9.05 -12.81 -13.94
N GLN A 157 9.57 -11.81 -13.22
CA GLN A 157 9.30 -10.41 -13.50
C GLN A 157 10.50 -9.54 -13.20
N ASP A 158 10.66 -8.54 -14.05
CA ASP A 158 11.71 -7.53 -13.95
C ASP A 158 11.17 -6.31 -13.21
N VAL A 159 11.83 -5.97 -12.11
CA VAL A 159 11.49 -4.81 -11.27
C VAL A 159 12.36 -3.63 -11.68
N TYR A 160 11.75 -2.62 -12.27
CA TYR A 160 12.39 -1.35 -12.56
C TYR A 160 12.01 -0.35 -11.47
N PHE A 161 12.99 0.32 -10.87
CA PHE A 161 12.76 1.30 -9.81
C PHE A 161 13.82 2.40 -9.83
N GLY A 162 13.40 3.66 -9.83
CA GLY A 162 14.31 4.79 -9.81
C GLY A 162 13.60 6.13 -9.87
N ILE A 163 14.24 7.14 -10.44
CA ILE A 163 13.73 8.52 -10.49
C ILE A 163 13.39 8.98 -11.91
N ASN A 164 13.60 8.11 -12.91
CA ASN A 164 13.24 8.39 -14.29
C ASN A 164 11.75 8.09 -14.53
N SER A 165 10.99 9.07 -15.02
CA SER A 165 9.57 8.87 -15.35
C SER A 165 9.35 7.91 -16.53
N THR A 166 10.42 7.50 -17.23
CA THR A 166 10.40 6.44 -18.22
C THR A 166 11.47 5.40 -17.85
N PRO A 167 11.16 4.43 -16.97
CA PRO A 167 12.15 3.47 -16.51
C PRO A 167 12.81 2.70 -17.65
N ASP A 168 14.13 2.62 -17.59
CA ASP A 168 14.98 1.99 -18.62
C ASP A 168 15.88 0.92 -18.02
N ALA A 169 16.72 0.30 -18.85
CA ALA A 169 17.62 -0.79 -18.44
C ALA A 169 18.58 -0.40 -17.29
N GLY A 170 18.87 0.88 -17.07
CA GLY A 170 19.68 1.35 -15.95
C GLY A 170 18.97 1.32 -14.60
N GLU A 171 17.65 1.20 -14.59
CA GLU A 171 16.81 1.15 -13.38
C GLU A 171 16.29 -0.26 -13.06
N LEU A 172 16.70 -1.27 -13.83
CA LEU A 172 16.43 -2.67 -13.51
C LEU A 172 17.12 -3.05 -12.19
N LYS A 173 16.34 -3.42 -11.18
CA LYS A 173 16.82 -3.79 -9.84
C LYS A 173 16.87 -5.28 -9.60
N SER A 174 15.94 -6.02 -10.19
CA SER A 174 15.77 -7.44 -9.91
C SER A 174 15.04 -8.15 -11.05
N ASN A 175 15.40 -9.41 -11.28
CA ASN A 175 14.56 -10.39 -11.96
C ASN A 175 14.16 -11.44 -10.90
N GLN A 176 12.87 -11.59 -10.64
CA GLN A 176 12.37 -12.35 -9.50
C GLN A 176 11.02 -13.02 -9.75
N THR A 177 10.61 -13.89 -8.83
CA THR A 177 9.24 -14.46 -8.79
C THR A 177 8.38 -13.87 -7.66
N SER A 178 9.00 -13.17 -6.69
CA SER A 178 8.29 -12.50 -5.60
C SER A 178 7.48 -11.31 -6.12
N LEU A 179 6.26 -11.13 -5.61
CA LEU A 179 5.34 -10.02 -5.91
C LEU A 179 5.60 -8.78 -5.03
N SER A 180 6.79 -8.68 -4.46
CA SER A 180 7.23 -7.53 -3.68
C SER A 180 8.71 -7.22 -3.84
N TYR A 181 9.07 -5.96 -3.63
CA TYR A 181 10.45 -5.47 -3.70
C TYR A 181 10.70 -4.42 -2.62
N TYR A 182 11.73 -4.65 -1.80
CA TYR A 182 12.17 -3.69 -0.79
C TYR A 182 13.07 -2.63 -1.43
N THR A 183 12.70 -1.36 -1.30
CA THR A 183 13.43 -0.27 -1.98
C THR A 183 14.75 0.10 -1.31
N GLY A 184 14.94 -0.29 -0.04
CA GLY A 184 15.94 0.32 0.83
C GLY A 184 15.60 1.77 1.14
N THR A 185 16.57 2.48 1.72
CA THR A 185 16.41 3.89 2.11
C THR A 185 16.33 4.81 0.89
N LEU A 186 15.34 5.68 0.89
CA LEU A 186 15.02 6.62 -0.19
C LEU A 186 15.36 8.06 0.18
N ASN A 187 15.66 8.87 -0.83
CA ASN A 187 15.80 10.31 -0.66
C ASN A 187 14.44 10.92 -0.36
N THR A 188 14.39 11.88 0.57
CA THR A 188 13.20 12.66 0.87
C THR A 188 12.82 13.58 -0.29
N ASN A 189 11.55 14.03 -0.34
CA ASN A 189 11.00 14.94 -1.34
C ASN A 189 11.29 14.50 -2.79
N THR A 190 11.33 13.20 -3.03
CA THR A 190 11.75 12.62 -4.30
C THR A 190 10.63 11.76 -4.84
N THR A 191 10.22 12.04 -6.08
CA THR A 191 9.30 11.15 -6.80
C THR A 191 10.09 9.99 -7.37
N TYR A 192 9.72 8.79 -6.96
CA TYR A 192 10.21 7.54 -7.52
C TYR A 192 9.20 6.99 -8.51
N TYR A 193 9.71 6.38 -9.57
CA TYR A 193 8.95 5.70 -10.60
C TYR A 193 9.35 4.24 -10.64
N TRP A 194 8.38 3.38 -10.92
CA TRP A 194 8.61 1.96 -11.00
C TRP A 194 7.68 1.28 -11.98
N ARG A 195 8.15 0.16 -12.52
CA ARG A 195 7.45 -0.64 -13.52
C ARG A 195 7.79 -2.10 -13.31
N ILE A 196 6.80 -2.96 -13.52
CA ILE A 196 6.97 -4.41 -13.45
C ILE A 196 6.73 -4.99 -14.84
N ASP A 197 7.79 -5.53 -15.44
CA ASP A 197 7.67 -6.25 -16.71
C ASP A 197 7.53 -7.74 -16.43
N THR A 198 6.45 -8.34 -16.92
CA THR A 198 6.12 -9.75 -16.68
C THR A 198 6.79 -10.62 -17.75
N ASN A 199 7.69 -11.50 -17.35
CA ASN A 199 8.35 -12.44 -18.25
C ASN A 199 7.54 -13.73 -18.33
N THR A 200 7.04 -14.04 -19.51
CA THR A 200 6.27 -15.25 -19.83
C THR A 200 7.12 -16.19 -20.70
N PRO A 201 6.68 -17.45 -20.94
CA PRO A 201 7.35 -18.31 -21.91
C PRO A 201 7.32 -17.77 -23.35
N ALA A 202 6.38 -16.88 -23.68
CA ALA A 202 6.17 -16.35 -25.02
C ALA A 202 6.89 -15.00 -25.26
N GLY A 203 7.27 -14.29 -24.21
CA GLY A 203 7.90 -12.97 -24.28
C GLY A 203 7.64 -12.13 -23.03
N THR A 204 8.08 -10.87 -23.07
CA THR A 204 7.99 -9.94 -21.94
C THR A 204 6.84 -8.97 -22.14
N VAL A 205 5.86 -9.00 -21.23
CA VAL A 205 4.76 -8.03 -21.19
C VAL A 205 5.21 -6.82 -20.37
N THR A 206 5.39 -5.67 -21.03
CA THR A 206 5.77 -4.43 -20.36
C THR A 206 4.62 -3.88 -19.51
N GLY A 207 4.92 -3.61 -18.24
CA GLY A 207 3.96 -3.07 -17.26
C GLY A 207 3.62 -1.61 -17.49
N ASP A 208 2.65 -1.12 -16.73
CA ASP A 208 2.41 0.32 -16.61
C ASP A 208 3.44 0.94 -15.64
N VAL A 209 3.77 2.22 -15.85
CA VAL A 209 4.69 2.94 -14.96
C VAL A 209 3.87 3.56 -13.83
N TRP A 210 4.24 3.26 -12.59
CA TRP A 210 3.65 3.82 -11.39
C TRP A 210 4.63 4.75 -10.69
N SER A 211 4.11 5.65 -9.87
CA SER A 211 4.93 6.61 -9.12
C SER A 211 4.48 6.79 -7.68
N PHE A 212 5.40 7.21 -6.82
CA PHE A 212 5.08 7.76 -5.50
C PHE A 212 6.12 8.81 -5.11
N THR A 213 5.76 9.72 -4.20
CA THR A 213 6.66 10.75 -3.69
C THR A 213 6.93 10.53 -2.20
N THR A 214 8.21 10.50 -1.84
CA THR A 214 8.66 10.40 -0.45
C THR A 214 8.43 11.72 0.31
N THR A 215 8.23 11.65 1.62
CA THR A 215 7.99 12.84 2.47
C THR A 215 9.11 13.88 2.37
N SER A 216 8.78 15.15 2.59
CA SER A 216 9.66 16.31 2.33
C SER A 216 10.77 16.52 3.37
N GLY A 217 10.88 15.68 4.38
CA GLY A 217 11.87 15.77 5.45
C GLY A 217 12.03 14.44 6.18
N ASN A 218 13.09 14.32 6.97
CA ASN A 218 13.20 13.23 7.92
C ASN A 218 12.17 13.53 9.02
N ASP A 219 10.94 13.06 8.83
CA ASP A 219 9.86 13.27 9.78
C ASP A 219 10.13 12.50 11.08
N LEU A 220 11.07 11.54 11.05
CA LEU A 220 11.64 10.92 12.23
C LEU A 220 12.43 11.96 13.03
N ILE A 221 12.00 12.19 14.26
CA ILE A 221 12.68 13.06 15.22
C ILE A 221 13.75 12.26 15.95
N SER A 222 13.39 11.08 16.43
CA SER A 222 14.32 10.25 17.19
C SER A 222 13.91 8.79 17.13
N TYR A 223 14.92 7.94 17.20
CA TYR A 223 14.78 6.49 17.28
C TYR A 223 15.81 5.93 18.26
N TRP A 224 15.34 5.55 19.45
CA TRP A 224 16.14 4.84 20.43
C TRP A 224 15.85 3.34 20.31
N ARG A 225 16.79 2.63 19.68
CA ARG A 225 16.75 1.17 19.59
C ARG A 225 16.78 0.49 20.95
N LEU A 226 17.60 1.03 21.85
CA LEU A 226 17.90 0.41 23.14
C LEU A 226 18.67 -0.93 22.99
N ASP A 227 19.44 -1.04 21.90
CA ASP A 227 20.35 -2.14 21.56
C ASP A 227 21.78 -1.97 22.12
N ASP A 228 22.10 -0.84 22.77
CA ASP A 228 23.49 -0.46 23.06
C ASP A 228 24.18 -1.42 24.03
N GLY A 229 23.41 -2.10 24.88
CA GLY A 229 23.81 -3.27 25.68
C GLY A 229 24.83 -3.01 26.79
N SER A 230 25.32 -1.77 26.95
CA SER A 230 26.24 -1.37 28.01
C SER A 230 26.32 0.14 28.18
N GLY A 231 26.84 0.59 29.32
CA GLY A 231 26.97 2.03 29.63
C GLY A 231 25.66 2.65 30.07
N ASN A 232 25.66 3.98 30.16
CA ASN A 232 24.54 4.77 30.71
C ASN A 232 23.97 5.75 29.67
N THR A 233 24.09 5.42 28.40
CA THR A 233 23.59 6.24 27.29
C THR A 233 22.70 5.39 26.41
N ALA A 234 21.47 5.83 26.17
CA ALA A 234 20.60 5.33 25.12
C ALA A 234 20.86 6.18 23.87
N ILE A 235 21.46 5.58 22.83
CA ILE A 235 21.89 6.34 21.65
C ILE A 235 20.70 6.58 20.73
N ASP A 236 20.51 7.83 20.30
CA ASP A 236 19.55 8.19 19.28
C ASP A 236 20.12 7.87 17.89
N GLN A 237 19.46 6.98 17.15
CA GLN A 237 19.77 6.67 15.75
C GLN A 237 19.05 7.61 14.77
N GLY A 238 18.21 8.52 15.30
CA GLY A 238 17.55 9.56 14.54
C GLY A 238 18.48 10.71 14.14
N PRO A 239 17.97 11.64 13.31
CA PRO A 239 18.80 12.69 12.71
C PRO A 239 19.19 13.83 13.67
N TYR A 240 18.64 13.88 14.89
CA TYR A 240 18.79 15.01 15.80
C TYR A 240 19.73 14.74 17.00
N ASN A 241 20.33 13.55 17.10
CA ASN A 241 21.27 13.14 18.16
C ASN A 241 20.72 13.39 19.58
N LEU A 242 19.47 13.00 19.82
CA LEU A 242 18.79 13.13 21.10
C LEU A 242 19.19 12.01 22.08
N ASP A 243 20.49 11.77 22.25
CA ASP A 243 21.00 10.74 23.15
C ASP A 243 20.48 10.94 24.58
N GLY A 244 20.00 9.85 25.18
CA GLY A 244 19.43 9.84 26.52
C GLY A 244 20.41 9.37 27.58
N SER A 245 20.44 10.03 28.73
CA SER A 245 21.17 9.54 29.91
C SER A 245 20.30 8.57 30.70
N ILE A 246 20.78 7.34 30.88
CA ILE A 246 20.10 6.29 31.63
C ILE A 246 20.31 6.49 33.13
N ASN A 247 19.22 6.51 33.88
CA ASN A 247 19.18 6.64 35.33
C ASN A 247 18.46 5.43 35.93
N GLY A 248 19.24 4.44 36.38
CA GLY A 248 18.76 3.27 37.11
C GLY A 248 18.36 2.07 36.23
N ALA A 249 17.74 2.31 35.07
CA ALA A 249 17.33 1.24 34.15
C ALA A 249 18.52 0.38 33.70
N SER A 250 18.25 -0.90 33.43
CA SER A 250 19.29 -1.88 33.08
C SER A 250 19.07 -2.50 31.70
N TRP A 251 20.17 -2.79 31.00
CA TRP A 251 20.13 -3.46 29.70
C TRP A 251 19.65 -4.91 29.82
N THR A 252 18.77 -5.32 28.92
CA THR A 252 18.20 -6.68 28.84
C THR A 252 17.95 -7.08 27.39
N ASP A 253 17.57 -8.34 27.15
CA ASP A 253 17.06 -8.78 25.85
C ASP A 253 15.70 -8.13 25.55
N GLY A 254 15.57 -7.59 24.34
CA GLY A 254 14.40 -6.89 23.81
C GLY A 254 13.46 -7.78 23.01
N GLN A 255 12.48 -7.14 22.36
CA GLN A 255 11.68 -7.76 21.31
C GLN A 255 12.48 -7.83 20.01
N ILE A 256 13.24 -6.78 19.71
CA ILE A 256 14.20 -6.72 18.60
C ILE A 256 15.56 -6.38 19.18
N GLY A 257 16.44 -7.37 19.32
CA GLY A 257 17.76 -7.14 19.89
C GLY A 257 17.74 -6.93 21.41
N GLY A 258 18.11 -5.73 21.86
CA GLY A 258 18.20 -5.32 23.26
C GLY A 258 17.02 -4.45 23.71
N ALA A 259 16.95 -4.16 25.00
CA ALA A 259 15.95 -3.26 25.60
C ALA A 259 16.48 -2.67 26.91
N LEU A 260 15.72 -1.73 27.47
CA LEU A 260 15.90 -1.27 28.85
C LEU A 260 14.78 -1.81 29.75
N ASP A 261 15.16 -2.32 30.92
CA ASP A 261 14.29 -2.75 32.02
C ASP A 261 14.20 -1.65 33.09
N PHE A 262 12.97 -1.24 33.40
CA PHE A 262 12.63 -0.15 34.32
C PHE A 262 11.90 -0.70 35.54
N ASP A 263 12.33 -0.34 36.75
CA ASP A 263 11.79 -0.88 38.01
C ASP A 263 10.63 -0.07 38.64
N GLY A 264 10.17 1.00 37.98
CA GLY A 264 9.19 1.94 38.51
C GLY A 264 9.78 3.20 39.17
N ASN A 265 11.11 3.34 39.23
CA ASN A 265 11.80 4.58 39.62
C ASN A 265 12.87 5.02 38.60
N ASP A 266 13.10 4.20 37.59
CA ASP A 266 14.10 4.42 36.56
C ASP A 266 13.60 5.33 35.44
N TYR A 267 14.55 5.95 34.71
CA TYR A 267 14.22 6.73 33.52
C TYR A 267 15.41 6.95 32.59
N VAL A 268 15.11 7.32 31.36
CA VAL A 268 16.06 7.92 30.42
C VAL A 268 15.74 9.40 30.30
N ASP A 269 16.75 10.28 30.44
CA ASP A 269 16.59 11.74 30.31
C ASP A 269 17.29 12.23 29.04
N MET A 270 16.51 12.78 28.12
CA MET A 270 17.00 13.29 26.82
C MET A 270 17.18 14.81 26.84
N GLY A 271 17.23 15.41 28.04
CA GLY A 271 17.28 16.87 28.20
C GLY A 271 15.98 17.51 27.72
N SER A 272 16.05 18.76 27.24
CA SER A 272 14.88 19.54 26.84
C SER A 272 14.89 19.87 25.34
N PRO A 273 14.77 18.86 24.44
CA PRO A 273 14.87 19.09 23.01
C PRO A 273 13.65 19.81 22.47
N ASP A 274 13.86 20.58 21.40
CA ASP A 274 12.77 21.01 20.53
C ASP A 274 12.50 19.90 19.50
N LEU A 275 11.38 19.21 19.65
CA LEU A 275 10.96 18.12 18.76
C LEU A 275 10.39 18.61 17.41
N GLY A 276 10.09 19.90 17.28
CA GLY A 276 9.34 20.47 16.17
C GLY A 276 7.96 19.83 15.92
N ILE A 277 7.32 19.22 16.92
CA ILE A 277 5.94 18.73 16.81
C ILE A 277 4.96 19.89 17.04
N ASP A 278 3.82 19.85 16.36
CA ASP A 278 2.81 20.90 16.48
C ASP A 278 1.41 20.31 16.28
N THR A 279 0.88 20.35 15.06
CA THR A 279 -0.45 19.81 14.77
C THR A 279 -0.46 18.30 14.59
N THR A 280 0.69 17.73 14.24
CA THR A 280 0.87 16.32 13.94
C THR A 280 2.02 15.70 14.74
N ALA A 281 1.88 14.43 15.11
CA ALA A 281 2.92 13.65 15.77
C ALA A 281 2.64 12.14 15.70
N THR A 282 3.67 11.31 15.84
CA THR A 282 3.53 9.89 16.18
C THR A 282 4.52 9.51 17.27
N PHE A 283 4.09 8.70 18.22
CA PHE A 283 4.95 7.97 19.15
C PHE A 283 4.72 6.47 18.95
N SER A 284 5.80 5.68 18.93
CA SER A 284 5.71 4.21 18.97
C SER A 284 6.78 3.60 19.86
N ALA A 285 6.50 2.41 20.40
CA ALA A 285 7.46 1.60 21.14
C ALA A 285 6.98 0.14 21.23
N TRP A 286 7.93 -0.78 21.35
CA TRP A 286 7.67 -2.08 21.96
C TRP A 286 7.70 -1.94 23.49
N ILE A 287 6.72 -2.53 24.18
CA ILE A 287 6.61 -2.51 25.64
C ILE A 287 6.36 -3.90 26.20
N TYR A 288 6.92 -4.19 27.38
CA TYR A 288 6.65 -5.36 28.21
C TYR A 288 6.25 -4.85 29.61
N PRO A 289 5.00 -4.48 29.84
CA PRO A 289 4.58 -3.88 31.11
C PRO A 289 4.40 -4.93 32.21
N GLN A 290 4.83 -4.57 33.43
CA GLN A 290 4.71 -5.38 34.65
C GLN A 290 3.95 -4.67 35.77
N ALA A 291 3.45 -3.46 35.50
CA ALA A 291 2.51 -2.74 36.32
C ALA A 291 1.34 -2.23 35.48
N GLU A 292 0.17 -2.13 36.11
CA GLU A 292 -1.07 -1.71 35.41
C GLU A 292 -1.12 -0.20 35.12
N ASN A 293 -0.24 0.59 35.74
CA ASN A 293 -0.12 2.03 35.53
C ASN A 293 1.36 2.44 35.38
N GLY A 294 1.65 3.44 34.55
CA GLY A 294 2.98 4.04 34.46
C GLY A 294 3.22 4.90 33.20
N VAL A 295 4.00 5.96 33.37
CA VAL A 295 4.42 6.85 32.27
C VAL A 295 5.47 6.19 31.39
N ILE A 296 5.15 5.94 30.12
CA ILE A 296 6.10 5.40 29.13
C ILE A 296 7.01 6.50 28.61
N ALA A 297 6.43 7.62 28.17
CA ALA A 297 7.17 8.78 27.67
C ALA A 297 6.42 10.07 28.02
N MET A 298 7.17 11.13 28.35
CA MET A 298 6.58 12.42 28.67
C MET A 298 7.54 13.54 28.33
N GLN A 299 7.01 14.65 27.80
CA GLN A 299 7.72 15.92 27.76
C GLN A 299 6.84 17.03 28.31
N GLY A 300 7.25 17.59 29.44
CA GLY A 300 6.68 18.84 29.96
C GLY A 300 5.24 18.79 30.47
N PHE A 301 4.55 17.65 30.47
CA PHE A 301 3.10 17.58 30.74
C PHE A 301 2.69 18.27 32.05
N SER A 302 1.86 19.30 31.94
CA SER A 302 1.36 20.11 33.05
C SER A 302 -0.03 20.65 32.72
N MET A 303 -1.00 20.36 33.59
CA MET A 303 -2.37 20.92 33.51
C MET A 303 -2.57 22.15 34.41
N ALA A 304 -1.49 22.79 34.87
CA ALA A 304 -1.57 24.02 35.68
C ALA A 304 -1.86 25.25 34.80
N ALA A 305 -1.87 26.46 35.39
CA ALA A 305 -2.25 27.73 34.72
C ALA A 305 -1.47 28.10 33.42
N ASN A 306 -0.44 27.35 33.07
CA ASN A 306 0.26 27.40 31.78
C ASN A 306 0.31 25.97 31.25
N GLU A 307 -0.77 25.53 30.60
CA GLU A 307 -0.95 24.15 30.15
C GLU A 307 0.03 23.83 29.00
N HIS A 308 0.80 22.76 29.13
CA HIS A 308 1.77 22.37 28.11
C HIS A 308 2.17 20.90 28.25
N GLY A 309 2.84 20.39 27.22
CA GLY A 309 3.46 19.08 27.17
C GLY A 309 2.53 17.99 26.66
N TRP A 310 3.11 16.80 26.59
CA TRP A 310 2.45 15.58 26.16
C TRP A 310 2.94 14.38 26.95
N VAL A 311 2.15 13.31 26.95
CA VAL A 311 2.42 12.06 27.64
C VAL A 311 1.85 10.87 26.88
N VAL A 312 2.60 9.78 26.87
CA VAL A 312 2.13 8.43 26.55
C VAL A 312 2.30 7.57 27.80
N ALA A 313 1.24 6.91 28.23
CA ALA A 313 1.23 6.12 29.45
C ALA A 313 0.37 4.87 29.33
N ILE A 314 0.53 3.96 30.28
CA ILE A 314 -0.42 2.89 30.57
C ILE A 314 -1.21 3.33 31.79
N GLY A 315 -2.53 3.42 31.66
CA GLY A 315 -3.40 3.95 32.70
C GLY A 315 -3.07 5.40 33.11
N TRP A 316 -3.98 6.00 33.86
CA TRP A 316 -3.78 7.30 34.50
C TRP A 316 -4.11 7.14 35.97
N ASP A 317 -3.11 7.41 36.82
CA ASP A 317 -3.26 7.34 38.27
C ASP A 317 -3.28 8.73 38.93
N ASP A 318 -3.95 8.84 40.08
CA ASP A 318 -3.94 10.03 40.96
C ASP A 318 -4.79 11.24 40.49
N TRP A 319 -5.81 11.04 39.64
CA TRP A 319 -6.88 12.02 39.37
C TRP A 319 -8.28 11.38 39.38
N ALA A 320 -9.18 11.89 40.23
CA ALA A 320 -10.57 11.42 40.34
C ALA A 320 -11.52 12.53 39.85
N PRO A 321 -12.12 12.39 38.64
CA PRO A 321 -13.14 11.38 38.38
C PRO A 321 -13.05 10.72 36.98
N SER A 322 -11.93 10.02 36.73
CA SER A 322 -11.66 9.01 35.68
C SER A 322 -11.87 9.40 34.21
N GLU A 323 -10.79 9.38 33.43
CA GLU A 323 -10.91 9.18 31.98
C GLU A 323 -10.05 8.03 31.44
N SER A 324 -9.24 7.35 32.27
CA SER A 324 -8.72 6.02 31.92
C SER A 324 -8.71 5.03 33.08
N ASP A 325 -8.93 3.77 32.73
CA ASP A 325 -8.80 2.61 33.60
C ASP A 325 -7.36 2.06 33.58
N PRO A 326 -6.94 1.29 34.61
CA PRO A 326 -5.66 0.60 34.57
C PRO A 326 -5.51 -0.23 33.29
N ARG A 327 -4.32 -0.23 32.71
CA ARG A 327 -3.94 -0.94 31.48
C ARG A 327 -4.43 -0.33 30.16
N GLU A 328 -5.19 0.76 30.16
CA GLU A 328 -5.51 1.46 28.92
C GLU A 328 -4.28 2.19 28.35
N LEU A 329 -4.12 2.22 27.03
CA LEU A 329 -3.12 3.07 26.39
C LEU A 329 -3.63 4.51 26.44
N VAL A 330 -2.83 5.41 27.01
CA VAL A 330 -3.17 6.81 27.21
C VAL A 330 -2.30 7.69 26.33
N TRP A 331 -2.93 8.65 25.67
CA TRP A 331 -2.28 9.83 25.11
C TRP A 331 -2.91 11.07 25.73
N ALA A 332 -2.08 12.02 26.17
CA ALA A 332 -2.57 13.36 26.46
C ALA A 332 -1.60 14.44 25.96
N SER A 333 -2.14 15.56 25.47
CA SER A 333 -1.36 16.68 24.95
C SER A 333 -2.09 18.01 25.13
N HIS A 334 -1.34 19.07 25.43
CA HIS A 334 -1.88 20.43 25.61
C HIS A 334 -1.61 21.36 24.42
N ASP A 335 -2.43 22.41 24.28
CA ASP A 335 -2.30 23.50 23.28
C ASP A 335 -2.18 24.91 23.91
N ASN A 336 -1.98 24.98 25.23
CA ASN A 336 -1.92 26.22 26.03
C ASN A 336 -3.19 27.09 25.97
N SER A 337 -4.36 26.49 25.70
CA SER A 337 -5.64 27.21 25.61
C SER A 337 -6.39 27.39 26.95
N SER A 338 -5.82 26.95 28.07
CA SER A 338 -6.44 27.01 29.42
C SER A 338 -7.85 26.40 29.42
N ASN A 339 -7.90 25.10 29.12
CA ASN A 339 -9.06 24.25 29.29
C ASN A 339 -10.33 24.67 28.52
N ALA A 340 -10.19 25.10 27.26
CA ALA A 340 -11.31 25.18 26.34
C ALA A 340 -11.74 23.76 25.89
N ASN A 341 -12.37 23.02 26.82
CA ASN A 341 -13.03 21.72 26.69
C ASN A 341 -12.14 20.47 26.80
N ASN A 342 -11.94 19.97 28.03
CA ASN A 342 -12.14 18.58 28.53
C ASN A 342 -11.81 17.32 27.67
N ALA A 343 -11.16 17.39 26.52
CA ALA A 343 -10.71 16.21 25.77
C ALA A 343 -9.28 16.46 25.28
N MET A 344 -8.35 16.59 26.22
CA MET A 344 -6.90 16.67 25.96
C MET A 344 -6.22 15.31 26.16
N LEU A 345 -7.00 14.35 26.64
CA LEU A 345 -6.68 12.96 26.84
C LEU A 345 -7.52 12.12 25.89
N VAL A 346 -6.92 11.03 25.44
CA VAL A 346 -7.58 9.90 24.83
C VAL A 346 -7.07 8.66 25.55
N ALA A 347 -7.96 7.73 25.87
CA ALA A 347 -7.63 6.42 26.41
C ALA A 347 -8.26 5.33 25.54
N SER A 348 -7.51 4.26 25.31
CA SER A 348 -8.00 3.17 24.48
C SER A 348 -9.00 2.29 25.25
N PRO A 349 -10.11 1.84 24.63
CA PRO A 349 -11.01 0.86 25.23
C PRO A 349 -10.41 -0.56 25.30
N ALA A 350 -9.34 -0.81 24.53
CA ALA A 350 -8.61 -2.07 24.58
C ALA A 350 -7.53 -2.01 25.67
N LEU A 351 -7.43 -3.08 26.47
CA LEU A 351 -6.45 -3.16 27.55
C LEU A 351 -5.14 -3.75 27.06
N ILE A 352 -4.03 -3.13 27.43
CA ILE A 352 -2.69 -3.71 27.30
C ILE A 352 -2.62 -4.94 28.21
N THR A 353 -2.02 -6.02 27.72
CA THR A 353 -1.83 -7.26 28.47
C THR A 353 -0.46 -7.23 29.16
N MET A 354 -0.45 -7.59 30.43
CA MET A 354 0.77 -7.57 31.24
C MET A 354 1.64 -8.79 30.91
N ASP A 355 2.94 -8.67 31.22
CA ASP A 355 3.92 -9.75 31.13
C ASP A 355 4.09 -10.36 29.72
N GLN A 356 3.89 -9.56 28.66
CA GLN A 356 4.25 -9.93 27.29
C GLN A 356 4.64 -8.70 26.46
N TRP A 357 5.45 -8.91 25.42
CA TRP A 357 5.79 -7.86 24.46
C TRP A 357 4.58 -7.50 23.62
N GLN A 358 4.29 -6.20 23.53
CA GLN A 358 3.29 -5.63 22.64
C GLN A 358 3.81 -4.35 22.01
N HIS A 359 3.43 -4.10 20.77
CA HIS A 359 3.77 -2.85 20.12
C HIS A 359 2.64 -1.84 20.31
N ILE A 360 2.98 -0.64 20.77
CA ILE A 360 2.05 0.48 20.85
C ILE A 360 2.42 1.55 19.82
N ALA A 361 1.41 2.21 19.26
CA ALA A 361 1.60 3.48 18.56
C ALA A 361 0.43 4.41 18.81
N VAL A 362 0.70 5.71 18.91
CA VAL A 362 -0.31 6.76 18.92
C VAL A 362 0.04 7.81 17.88
N THR A 363 -0.92 8.17 17.03
CA THR A 363 -0.77 9.22 16.01
C THR A 363 -1.73 10.37 16.31
N LYS A 364 -1.25 11.60 16.19
CA LYS A 364 -2.06 12.82 16.15
C LYS A 364 -2.02 13.43 14.76
N ASP A 365 -3.19 13.72 14.19
CA ASP A 365 -3.36 14.47 12.95
C ASP A 365 -4.38 15.60 13.13
N GLY A 366 -3.90 16.79 13.48
CA GLY A 366 -4.74 17.95 13.77
C GLY A 366 -5.61 17.68 15.00
N THR A 367 -6.87 17.30 14.81
CA THR A 367 -7.79 16.97 15.91
C THR A 367 -8.03 15.49 16.08
N GLU A 368 -7.48 14.63 15.22
CA GLU A 368 -7.69 13.19 15.28
C GLU A 368 -6.55 12.50 16.02
N ILE A 369 -6.89 11.65 16.99
CA ILE A 369 -5.99 10.71 17.64
C ILE A 369 -6.36 9.30 17.16
N LYS A 370 -5.36 8.51 16.76
CA LYS A 370 -5.50 7.07 16.54
C LYS A 370 -4.52 6.31 17.42
N MET A 371 -5.00 5.20 17.98
CA MET A 371 -4.21 4.32 18.82
C MET A 371 -4.13 2.93 18.20
N TYR A 372 -2.95 2.34 18.27
CA TYR A 372 -2.66 1.04 17.71
C TYR A 372 -2.02 0.13 18.75
N LEU A 373 -2.45 -1.13 18.77
CA LEU A 373 -1.86 -2.19 19.59
C LEU A 373 -1.59 -3.39 18.67
N ASP A 374 -0.35 -3.84 18.66
CA ASP A 374 0.15 -4.92 17.79
C ASP A 374 -0.20 -4.68 16.31
N GLY A 375 -0.09 -3.42 15.88
CA GLY A 375 -0.31 -2.99 14.49
C GLY A 375 -1.78 -2.89 14.09
N GLN A 376 -2.71 -3.19 15.00
CA GLN A 376 -4.14 -3.06 14.78
C GLN A 376 -4.63 -1.72 15.31
N LEU A 377 -5.45 -1.00 14.52
CA LEU A 377 -6.15 0.19 15.00
C LEU A 377 -7.17 -0.22 16.08
N ILE A 378 -6.97 0.24 17.31
CA ILE A 378 -7.83 -0.08 18.46
C ILE A 378 -8.75 1.07 18.87
N HIS A 379 -8.43 2.31 18.49
CA HIS A 379 -9.24 3.47 18.84
C HIS A 379 -9.00 4.64 17.89
N THR A 380 -10.05 5.41 17.64
CA THR A 380 -10.01 6.70 16.94
C THR A 380 -10.85 7.69 17.72
N GLU A 381 -10.30 8.84 18.04
CA GLU A 381 -10.99 9.89 18.79
C GLU A 381 -10.70 11.28 18.23
N SER A 382 -11.68 12.17 18.26
CA SER A 382 -11.51 13.57 17.92
C SER A 382 -11.40 14.41 19.18
N ILE A 383 -10.29 15.13 19.32
CA ILE A 383 -10.01 16.04 20.43
C ILE A 383 -10.17 17.50 20.01
N ALA A 384 -10.36 18.40 20.99
CA ALA A 384 -10.47 19.83 20.70
C ALA A 384 -9.11 20.50 20.42
N ALA A 385 -8.04 19.98 21.02
CA ALA A 385 -6.70 20.54 20.90
C ALA A 385 -6.11 20.32 19.50
N THR A 386 -5.90 21.42 18.77
CA THR A 386 -5.37 21.37 17.40
C THR A 386 -3.86 21.26 17.35
N THR A 387 -3.16 21.83 18.34
CA THR A 387 -1.70 21.86 18.42
C THR A 387 -1.18 21.09 19.63
N ILE A 388 0.12 20.82 19.66
CA ILE A 388 0.88 20.34 20.81
C ILE A 388 1.83 21.47 21.20
N THR A 389 1.54 22.17 22.30
CA THR A 389 2.46 23.12 22.90
C THR A 389 3.30 22.42 23.96
N TYR A 390 4.61 22.43 23.81
CA TYR A 390 5.56 22.00 24.84
C TYR A 390 6.65 23.06 24.95
N ASN A 391 7.02 23.42 26.18
CA ASN A 391 7.88 24.58 26.42
C ASN A 391 9.37 24.20 26.44
N GLU A 392 10.18 25.14 25.96
CA GLU A 392 11.64 25.16 25.74
C GLU A 392 12.52 24.98 27.02
N GLY A 393 11.94 24.49 28.12
CA GLY A 393 12.62 24.31 29.40
C GLY A 393 12.26 23.03 30.16
N THR A 394 11.47 22.13 29.56
CA THR A 394 11.02 20.89 30.20
C THR A 394 11.65 19.67 29.53
N ASN A 395 12.06 18.70 30.36
CA ASN A 395 12.76 17.56 29.86
C ASN A 395 11.85 16.54 29.18
N LEU A 396 12.38 15.84 28.20
CA LEU A 396 11.80 14.64 27.61
C LEU A 396 12.37 13.44 28.37
N ARG A 397 11.48 12.56 28.85
CA ARG A 397 11.86 11.34 29.55
C ARG A 397 11.15 10.12 29.02
N LEU A 398 11.85 8.98 29.05
CA LEU A 398 11.25 7.65 29.01
C LEU A 398 11.19 7.08 30.43
N GLY A 399 10.14 6.32 30.72
CA GLY A 399 9.99 5.54 31.93
C GLY A 399 9.45 6.29 33.15
N THR A 400 9.42 7.62 33.17
CA THR A 400 8.84 8.37 34.30
C THR A 400 8.33 9.76 33.92
N ARG A 401 7.62 10.40 34.85
CA ARG A 401 7.15 11.77 34.72
C ARG A 401 8.29 12.79 34.71
N THR A 402 8.03 13.92 34.06
CA THR A 402 8.93 15.07 34.05
C THR A 402 8.75 15.92 35.30
N ALA A 403 9.72 16.78 35.60
CA ALA A 403 9.68 17.60 36.81
C ALA A 403 8.53 18.63 36.84
N SER A 404 7.96 18.97 35.67
CA SER A 404 6.83 19.90 35.56
C SER A 404 5.48 19.25 35.88
N CYS A 405 5.38 17.92 35.84
CA CYS A 405 4.15 17.20 36.16
C CYS A 405 3.92 17.18 37.67
N SER A 406 2.99 18.01 38.15
CA SER A 406 2.51 18.01 39.54
C SER A 406 1.09 17.43 39.58
N SER A 407 0.91 16.31 40.29
CA SER A 407 -0.39 15.69 40.66
C SER A 407 -1.27 15.07 39.55
N TYR A 408 -0.70 14.52 38.47
CA TYR A 408 -1.48 13.82 37.42
C TYR A 408 -0.97 12.44 37.02
N PHE A 409 0.30 12.12 37.27
CA PHE A 409 0.84 10.79 37.07
C PHE A 409 1.72 10.46 38.25
N SER A 410 1.33 9.49 39.07
CA SER A 410 2.09 9.11 40.27
C SER A 410 3.06 7.98 39.99
N SER A 411 2.70 7.06 39.08
CA SER A 411 3.45 5.87 38.70
C SER A 411 4.42 6.12 37.56
N SER A 412 5.67 5.68 37.73
CA SER A 412 6.61 5.50 36.63
C SER A 412 6.38 4.14 35.97
N PHE A 413 6.85 3.95 34.74
CA PHE A 413 6.78 2.67 34.07
C PHE A 413 7.59 1.60 34.80
N ASN A 414 6.99 0.41 34.90
CA ASN A 414 7.65 -0.79 35.41
C ASN A 414 7.51 -1.90 34.36
N GLY A 415 8.65 -2.37 33.87
CA GLY A 415 8.76 -3.31 32.77
C GLY A 415 9.81 -2.88 31.74
N ARG A 416 9.77 -3.49 30.55
CA ARG A 416 10.78 -3.26 29.50
C ARG A 416 10.26 -2.40 28.36
N ILE A 417 11.12 -1.56 27.80
CA ILE A 417 10.84 -0.73 26.62
C ILE A 417 11.92 -0.99 25.57
N ASP A 418 11.50 -1.05 24.31
CA ASP A 418 12.33 -1.33 23.14
C ASP A 418 11.82 -0.51 21.92
N GLU A 419 12.68 -0.26 20.93
CA GLU A 419 12.33 0.33 19.62
C GLU A 419 11.49 1.63 19.70
N VAL A 420 11.94 2.61 20.49
CA VAL A 420 11.18 3.85 20.73
C VAL A 420 11.39 4.83 19.58
N GLY A 421 10.30 5.24 18.94
CA GLY A 421 10.32 6.20 17.83
C GLY A 421 9.39 7.40 18.04
N VAL A 422 9.80 8.57 17.55
CA VAL A 422 9.00 9.81 17.55
C VAL A 422 9.05 10.46 16.18
N TRP A 423 7.89 10.84 15.62
CA TRP A 423 7.79 11.49 14.31
C TRP A 423 6.98 12.80 14.37
N LYS A 424 7.30 13.73 13.46
CA LYS A 424 6.59 15.01 13.24
C LYS A 424 5.24 14.87 12.55
N ARG A 425 4.87 13.68 12.08
CA ARG A 425 3.63 13.42 11.35
C ARG A 425 2.88 12.24 11.92
N ALA A 426 1.61 12.10 11.54
CA ALA A 426 0.85 10.88 11.74
C ALA A 426 1.33 9.79 10.77
N LEU A 427 1.77 8.64 11.29
CA LEU A 427 2.11 7.47 10.48
C LEU A 427 0.85 6.73 10.02
N SER A 428 0.91 6.13 8.85
CA SER A 428 -0.09 5.20 8.34
C SER A 428 0.03 3.83 9.01
N ILE A 429 -1.03 3.02 8.94
CA ILE A 429 -1.02 1.66 9.48
C ILE A 429 0.04 0.77 8.84
N SER A 430 0.35 0.96 7.55
CA SER A 430 1.40 0.23 6.84
C SER A 430 2.79 0.57 7.34
N GLU A 431 3.04 1.84 7.66
CA GLU A 431 4.31 2.27 8.23
C GLU A 431 4.49 1.74 9.65
N ILE A 432 3.43 1.77 10.46
CA ILE A 432 3.43 1.17 11.81
C ILE A 432 3.73 -0.33 11.73
N ALA A 433 3.10 -1.05 10.80
CA ALA A 433 3.36 -2.48 10.60
C ALA A 433 4.81 -2.77 10.16
N ASN A 434 5.43 -1.87 9.38
CA ASN A 434 6.84 -2.00 9.00
C ASN A 434 7.77 -1.79 10.21
N ILE A 435 7.54 -0.73 10.99
CA ILE A 435 8.31 -0.41 12.20
C ILE A 435 8.29 -1.58 13.18
N MET A 436 7.14 -2.21 13.37
CA MET A 436 7.02 -3.39 14.23
C MET A 436 7.93 -4.55 13.85
N ALA A 437 8.17 -4.74 12.55
CA ALA A 437 8.94 -5.86 12.03
C ALA A 437 10.44 -5.56 11.96
N ASN A 438 10.80 -4.30 11.67
CA ASN A 438 12.15 -3.95 11.22
C ASN A 438 12.78 -2.73 11.95
N GLY A 439 12.01 -2.01 12.76
CA GLY A 439 12.34 -0.65 13.20
C GLY A 439 12.04 0.42 12.13
N PRO A 440 12.19 1.72 12.47
CA PRO A 440 12.02 2.89 11.59
C PRO A 440 12.91 2.96 10.34
#